data_AF-A0A7C3YQI1-F1
#
_entry.id   AF-A0A7C3YQI1-F1
#
_cell.length_a   1.000
_cell.length_b   1.000
_cell.length_c   1.000
_cell.angle_alpha   90.00
_cell.angle_beta   90.00
_cell.angle_gamma   90.00
#
_symmetry.space_group_name_H-M   'P 1'
#
loop_
_entity.id
_entity.type
_entity.pdbx_description
1 polymer ?
#
loop_
_entity_poly.entity_id
_entity_poly.type
_entity_poly.pdbx_seq_one_letter_code
_entity_poly.pdbx_strand_id
1 'polypeptide(L)'
;MNFRKRGSIPVASLFKESIASELGLKIIAGFQGIRREVFTADVNRPGLALTGYLEYFANDRIQVLGNTEIHYIERLSPAEIENRLQYMFSF
;
A
#
# COMPACT_ATOMS: atom_id res chain seq x y z
N MET A 1 -24.01 -10.73 -12.31
CA MET A 1 -23.36 -9.52 -11.75
C MET A 1 -22.18 -9.20 -12.65
N ASN A 2 -22.37 -8.28 -13.60
CA ASN A 2 -21.40 -8.03 -14.69
C ASN A 2 -20.25 -7.15 -14.21
N PHE A 3 -19.13 -7.78 -13.86
CA PHE A 3 -17.85 -7.09 -13.71
C PHE A 3 -17.38 -6.66 -15.11
N ARG A 4 -17.65 -5.39 -15.48
CA ARG A 4 -16.94 -4.75 -16.59
C ARG A 4 -15.44 -4.92 -16.33
N LYS A 5 -14.69 -5.46 -17.30
CA LYS A 5 -13.23 -5.46 -17.31
C LYS A 5 -12.75 -4.03 -17.01
N ARG A 6 -12.39 -3.74 -15.75
CA ARG A 6 -11.70 -2.49 -15.41
C ARG A 6 -10.25 -2.72 -15.81
N GLY A 7 -9.76 -1.92 -16.75
CA GLY A 7 -8.33 -1.91 -17.08
C GLY A 7 -7.49 -1.59 -15.85
N SER A 8 -6.25 -2.04 -15.83
CA SER A 8 -5.29 -1.61 -14.84
C SER A 8 -4.82 -0.18 -15.13
N ILE A 9 -4.33 0.50 -14.09
CA ILE A 9 -3.63 1.78 -14.26
C ILE A 9 -2.22 1.65 -13.68
N PRO A 10 -1.19 2.24 -14.30
CA PRO A 10 0.11 2.31 -13.67
C PRO A 10 0.03 3.24 -12.45
N VAL A 11 0.83 2.97 -11.42
CA VAL A 11 0.95 3.83 -10.21
C VAL A 11 1.19 5.30 -10.59
N ALA A 12 1.95 5.56 -11.65
CA ALA A 12 2.16 6.89 -12.24
C ALA A 12 0.85 7.68 -12.46
N SER A 13 -0.26 7.01 -12.74
CA SER A 13 -1.56 7.65 -12.98
C SER A 13 -2.13 8.34 -11.75
N LEU A 14 -1.79 7.88 -10.55
CA LEU A 14 -2.19 8.49 -9.28
C LEU A 14 -1.49 9.84 -9.05
N PHE A 15 -0.36 10.06 -9.72
CA PHE A 15 0.48 11.26 -9.57
C PHE A 15 0.24 12.30 -10.67
N LYS A 16 -0.81 12.17 -11.48
CA LYS A 16 -1.25 13.25 -12.36
C LYS A 16 -1.68 14.47 -11.53
N GLU A 17 -1.34 15.67 -11.98
CA GLU A 17 -1.45 16.92 -11.20
C GLU A 17 -2.78 17.09 -10.46
N SER A 18 -3.91 16.86 -11.13
CA SER A 18 -5.24 17.01 -10.51
C SER A 18 -5.46 16.06 -9.33
N ILE A 19 -5.16 14.77 -9.52
CA ILE A 19 -5.36 13.72 -8.51
C ILE A 19 -4.35 13.87 -7.38
N ALA A 20 -3.08 14.09 -7.73
CA ALA A 20 -2.01 14.23 -6.75
C ALA A 20 -2.24 15.42 -5.84
N SER A 21 -2.70 16.54 -6.39
CA SER A 21 -2.99 17.75 -5.60
C SER A 21 -4.23 17.58 -4.73
N GLU A 22 -5.29 16.94 -5.23
CA GLU A 22 -6.52 16.70 -4.46
C GLU A 22 -6.27 15.76 -3.27
N LEU A 23 -5.47 14.71 -3.49
CA LEU A 23 -5.15 13.71 -2.47
C LEU A 23 -3.91 14.05 -1.62
N GLY A 24 -3.20 15.14 -1.94
CA GLY A 24 -1.96 15.53 -1.26
C GLY A 24 -0.82 14.51 -1.41
N LEU A 25 -0.75 13.79 -2.53
CA LEU A 25 0.23 12.72 -2.73
C LEU A 25 1.62 13.26 -3.05
N LYS A 26 2.63 12.68 -2.41
CA LYS A 26 4.05 12.95 -2.69
C LYS A 26 4.82 11.63 -2.77
N ILE A 27 5.65 11.49 -3.80
CA ILE A 27 6.59 10.36 -3.88
C ILE A 27 7.78 10.66 -2.96
N ILE A 28 7.99 9.79 -1.98
CA ILE A 28 9.13 9.86 -1.05
C ILE A 28 10.24 8.88 -1.44
N ALA A 29 9.87 7.71 -1.94
CA ALA A 29 10.79 6.64 -2.35
C ALA A 29 10.13 5.75 -3.43
N GLY A 30 10.89 4.76 -3.93
CA GLY A 30 10.34 3.71 -4.78
C GLY A 30 10.04 4.13 -6.23
N PHE A 31 10.71 5.16 -6.76
CA PHE A 31 10.53 5.66 -8.14
C PHE A 31 10.63 4.56 -9.21
N GLN A 32 11.45 3.53 -8.97
CA GLN A 32 11.57 2.35 -9.84
C GLN A 32 10.24 1.58 -10.03
N GLY A 33 9.33 1.64 -9.06
CA GLY A 33 8.03 0.97 -9.07
C GLY A 33 6.90 1.77 -9.71
N ILE A 34 7.14 2.98 -10.23
CA ILE A 34 6.08 3.88 -10.72
C ILE A 34 5.27 3.31 -11.90
N ARG A 35 5.84 2.35 -12.63
CA ARG A 35 5.19 1.65 -13.74
C ARG A 35 4.43 0.39 -13.32
N ARG A 36 4.43 0.03 -12.02
CA ARG A 36 3.67 -1.12 -11.53
C ARG A 36 2.19 -0.88 -11.79
N GLU A 37 1.48 -1.91 -12.23
CA GLU A 37 0.06 -1.86 -12.53
C GLU A 37 -0.76 -2.03 -11.24
N VAL A 38 -1.82 -1.23 -11.13
CA VAL A 38 -2.85 -1.31 -10.10
C VAL A 38 -4.09 -1.90 -10.75
N PHE A 39 -4.46 -3.11 -10.32
CA PHE A 39 -5.53 -3.89 -10.94
C PHE A 39 -6.91 -3.69 -10.29
N THR A 40 -6.93 -3.20 -9.05
CA THR A 40 -8.16 -2.92 -8.31
C THR A 40 -8.13 -1.53 -7.68
N ALA A 41 -9.32 -0.93 -7.56
CA ALA A 41 -9.50 0.33 -6.84
C ALA A 41 -9.59 0.12 -5.32
N ASP A 42 -9.74 -1.12 -4.86
CA ASP A 42 -9.82 -1.43 -3.44
C ASP A 42 -8.46 -1.24 -2.78
N VAL A 43 -8.46 -0.58 -1.63
CA VAL A 43 -7.27 -0.41 -0.78
C VAL A 43 -7.24 -1.47 0.30
N ASN A 44 -6.06 -1.79 0.80
CA ASN A 44 -5.86 -2.63 1.97
C ASN A 44 -5.32 -1.81 3.15
N ARG A 45 -5.86 -2.03 4.34
CA ARG A 45 -5.33 -1.49 5.60
C ARG A 45 -4.65 -2.63 6.35
N PRO A 46 -3.31 -2.70 6.38
CA PRO A 46 -2.58 -3.90 6.75
C PRO A 46 -2.46 -4.11 8.27
N GLY A 47 -3.48 -3.77 9.07
CA GLY A 47 -3.41 -3.83 10.53
C GLY A 47 -3.00 -5.21 11.07
N LEU A 48 -3.64 -6.29 10.59
CA LEU A 48 -3.28 -7.67 10.97
C LEU A 48 -1.93 -8.13 10.39
N ALA A 49 -1.58 -7.66 9.19
CA ALA A 49 -0.29 -7.98 8.58
C ALA A 49 0.87 -7.40 9.41
N LEU A 50 0.71 -6.19 9.96
CA LEU A 50 1.69 -5.56 10.84
C LEU A 50 1.88 -6.31 12.17
N THR A 51 0.89 -7.08 12.63
CA THR A 51 1.04 -7.96 13.80
C THR A 51 1.67 -9.32 13.47
N GLY A 52 1.90 -9.61 12.18
CA GLY A 52 2.48 -10.85 11.68
C GLY A 52 1.49 -11.87 11.11
N TYR A 53 0.20 -11.53 11.02
CA TYR A 53 -0.82 -12.41 10.45
C TYR A 53 -1.03 -12.13 8.96
N LEU A 54 -0.50 -13.01 8.10
CA LEU A 54 -0.44 -12.80 6.64
C LEU A 54 -1.33 -13.73 5.81
N GLU A 55 -2.07 -14.64 6.43
CA GLU A 55 -2.87 -15.68 5.73
C GLU A 55 -3.84 -15.11 4.69
N TYR A 56 -4.38 -13.90 4.94
CA TYR A 56 -5.30 -13.19 4.05
C TYR A 56 -4.77 -11.82 3.63
N PHE A 57 -3.45 -11.66 3.58
CA PHE A 57 -2.85 -10.39 3.22
C PHE A 57 -3.01 -10.06 1.73
N ALA A 58 -3.82 -9.06 1.42
CA ALA A 58 -4.10 -8.59 0.06
C ALA A 58 -2.94 -7.74 -0.49
N ASN A 59 -1.82 -8.38 -0.83
CA ASN A 59 -0.59 -7.76 -1.33
C ASN A 59 -0.74 -7.15 -2.75
N ASP A 60 -1.80 -7.51 -3.47
CA ASP A 60 -2.13 -7.03 -4.81
C ASP A 60 -2.81 -5.65 -4.83
N ARG A 61 -3.15 -5.13 -3.65
CA ARG A 61 -3.84 -3.84 -3.45
C ARG A 61 -2.89 -2.72 -3.06
N ILE A 62 -3.34 -1.48 -3.20
CA ILE A 62 -2.66 -0.33 -2.60
C ILE A 62 -2.77 -0.44 -1.09
N GLN A 63 -1.62 -0.45 -0.40
CA GLN A 63 -1.55 -0.50 1.06
C GLN A 63 -1.65 0.92 1.64
N VAL A 64 -2.58 1.14 2.58
CA VAL A 64 -2.78 2.42 3.26
C VAL A 64 -2.44 2.25 4.74
N LEU A 65 -1.43 2.98 5.20
CA LEU A 65 -1.07 3.09 6.62
C LEU A 65 -1.69 4.36 7.19
N GLY A 66 -2.75 4.22 7.99
CA GLY A 66 -3.38 5.33 8.70
C GLY A 66 -2.80 5.50 10.10
N ASN A 67 -3.44 6.35 10.91
CA ASN A 67 -2.98 6.66 12.26
C ASN A 67 -2.87 5.42 13.16
N THR A 68 -3.79 4.45 13.02
CA THR A 68 -3.75 3.22 13.84
C THR A 68 -2.55 2.37 13.49
N GLU A 69 -2.27 2.16 12.20
CA GLU A 69 -1.11 1.40 11.74
C GLU A 69 0.20 2.08 12.14
N ILE A 70 0.30 3.40 11.96
CA ILE A 70 1.49 4.18 12.32
C ILE A 70 1.73 4.15 13.84
N HIS A 71 0.70 4.42 14.64
CA HIS A 71 0.81 4.41 16.11
C HIS A 71 1.16 3.02 16.67
N TYR A 72 0.75 1.95 15.99
CA TYR A 72 1.18 0.60 16.33
C TYR A 72 2.67 0.40 16.03
N ILE A 73 3.12 0.78 14.83
CA ILE A 73 4.53 0.67 14.41
C ILE A 73 5.45 1.47 15.34
N GLU A 74 5.05 2.68 15.73
CA GLU A 74 5.83 3.55 16.65
C GLU A 74 6.06 2.96 18.05
N ARG A 75 5.27 1.95 18.44
CA ARG A 75 5.43 1.25 19.72
C ARG A 75 6.35 0.05 19.67
N LEU A 76 6.76 -0.37 18.47
CA LEU A 76 7.67 -1.50 18.26
C LEU A 76 9.12 -1.05 18.35
N SER A 77 10.02 -1.96 18.73
CA SER A 77 11.45 -1.72 18.61
C SER A 77 11.87 -1.60 17.13
N PRO A 78 12.97 -0.90 16.82
CA PRO A 78 13.44 -0.78 15.43
C PRO A 78 13.63 -2.12 14.71
N ALA A 79 14.12 -3.14 15.42
CA ALA A 79 14.30 -4.48 14.87
C ALA A 79 12.97 -5.18 14.56
N GLU A 80 11.95 -4.98 15.40
CA GLU A 80 10.60 -5.50 15.13
C GLU A 80 9.98 -4.81 13.91
N ILE A 81 10.11 -3.48 13.81
CA ILE A 81 9.60 -2.73 12.66
C ILE A 81 10.22 -3.25 11.37
N GLU A 82 11.55 -3.39 11.33
CA GLU A 82 12.27 -3.90 10.17
C GLU A 82 11.77 -5.30 9.79
N ASN A 83 11.67 -6.19 10.77
CA ASN A 83 11.18 -7.54 10.56
C ASN A 83 9.74 -7.56 9.99
N ARG A 84 8.81 -6.81 10.60
CA ARG A 84 7.40 -6.74 10.13
C ARG A 84 7.30 -6.19 8.72
N LEU A 85 8.02 -5.12 8.40
CA LEU A 85 8.00 -4.50 7.08
C LEU A 85 8.63 -5.42 6.02
N GLN A 86 9.73 -6.11 6.34
CA GLN A 86 10.34 -7.09 5.43
C GLN A 86 9.34 -8.19 5.05
N TYR A 87 8.59 -8.73 6.01
CA TYR A 87 7.55 -9.73 5.72
C TYR A 87 6.37 -9.15 4.93
N MET A 88 5.96 -7.92 5.20
CA MET A 88 4.87 -7.29 4.44
C MET A 88 5.24 -7.03 2.98
N PHE A 89 6.52 -6.77 2.69
CA PHE A 89 7.01 -6.46 1.34
C PHE A 89 7.66 -7.65 0.61
N SER A 90 7.56 -8.88 1.13
CA SER A 90 8.18 -10.07 0.52
C SER A 90 7.34 -10.74 -0.58
N PHE A 91 6.18 -10.17 -0.92
CA PHE A 91 5.21 -10.70 -1.91
C PHE A 91 5.32 -10.03 -3.29
#